data_AF-A0A7R6X676-F1
#
_entry.id   AF-A0A7R6X676-F1
#
_cell.length_a   1.000
_cell.length_b   1.000
_cell.length_c   1.000
_cell.angle_alpha   90.00
_cell.angle_beta   90.00
_cell.angle_gamma   90.00
#
_symmetry.space_group_name_H-M   'P 1'
#
loop_
_entity.id
_entity.type
_entity.pdbx_description
1 polymer ?
#
loop_
_entity_poly.entity_id
_entity_poly.type
_entity_poly.pdbx_seq_one_letter_code
_entity_poly.pdbx_strand_id
1 'polypeptide(L)' 'MKASTSDLANHSADVEGLKRALRALGGGVSIIAAGEGETRTGATVMSATGFRSSRRA' A
#
# COMPACT_ATOMS: atom_id res chain seq x y z
N MET A 1 19.83 10.93 -24.06
CA MET A 1 20.32 9.77 -23.26
C MET A 1 19.12 9.14 -22.59
N LYS A 2 18.71 7.92 -22.97
CA LYS A 2 17.65 7.17 -22.27
C LYS A 2 18.30 6.44 -21.10
N ALA A 3 17.82 6.68 -19.88
CA ALA A 3 18.20 5.88 -18.72
C ALA A 3 17.80 4.42 -18.97
N SER A 4 18.73 3.50 -18.73
CA SER A 4 18.46 2.07 -18.84
C SER A 4 17.60 1.66 -17.63
N THR A 5 16.69 0.69 -17.79
CA THR A 5 15.79 0.25 -16.69
C THR A 5 16.55 -0.18 -15.42
N SER A 6 17.81 -0.60 -15.57
CA SER A 6 18.75 -0.87 -14.46
C SER A 6 19.13 0.38 -13.65
N ASP A 7 19.19 1.55 -14.28
CA ASP A 7 19.54 2.82 -13.63
C ASP A 7 18.41 3.32 -12.72
N LEU A 8 17.16 3.01 -13.06
CA LEU A 8 15.99 3.27 -12.22
C LEU A 8 15.94 2.35 -10.99
N ALA A 9 16.40 1.10 -11.12
CA ALA A 9 16.45 0.13 -10.03
C ALA A 9 17.56 0.42 -8.99
N ASN A 10 18.61 1.14 -9.40
CA ASN A 10 19.74 1.52 -8.53
C ASN A 10 19.53 2.87 -7.81
N HIS A 11 18.42 3.57 -8.04
CA HIS A 11 18.08 4.76 -7.26
C HIS A 11 17.48 4.33 -5.93
N SER A 12 18.35 4.12 -4.94
CA SER A 12 17.91 3.92 -3.55
C SER A 12 17.15 5.15 -3.11
N ALA A 13 15.81 5.06 -3.11
CA ALA A 13 14.96 6.14 -2.64
C ALA A 13 15.28 6.40 -1.16
N ASP A 14 15.36 7.68 -0.78
CA ASP A 14 15.47 8.05 0.64
C ASP A 14 14.27 7.46 1.40
N VAL A 15 14.54 6.41 2.16
CA VAL A 15 13.53 5.62 2.86
C VAL A 15 12.77 6.49 3.88
N GLU A 16 13.46 7.41 4.54
CA GLU A 16 12.84 8.26 5.56
C GLU A 16 12.02 9.38 4.93
N GLY A 17 12.52 10.00 3.86
CA GLY A 17 11.76 10.93 3.04
C GLY A 17 10.49 10.30 2.48
N LEU A 18 10.58 9.08 1.94
CA LEU A 18 9.43 8.34 1.42
C LEU A 18 8.41 8.03 2.51
N LYS A 19 8.84 7.51 3.67
CA LYS A 19 7.95 7.24 4.81
C LYS A 19 7.24 8.51 5.27
N ARG A 20 7.94 9.64 5.35
CA ARG A 20 7.35 10.93 5.72
C ARG A 20 6.29 11.36 4.71
N ALA A 21 6.58 11.27 3.43
CA ALA A 21 5.63 11.58 2.37
C ALA A 21 4.37 10.70 2.45
N LEU A 22 4.53 9.38 2.64
CA LEU A 22 3.41 8.44 2.77
C LEU A 22 2.58 8.67 4.04
N ARG A 23 3.18 9.10 5.16
CA ARG A 23 2.43 9.47 6.37
C ARG A 23 1.67 10.79 6.22
N ALA A 24 2.19 11.72 5.42
CA ALA A 24 1.53 12.98 5.11
C ALA A 24 0.36 12.80 4.13
N LEU A 25 0.39 11.74 3.31
CA LEU A 25 -0.75 11.32 2.50
C LEU A 25 -1.86 10.79 3.42
N GLY A 26 -2.78 11.68 3.80
CA GLY A 26 -3.92 11.34 4.64
C GLY A 26 -4.74 10.18 4.06
N GLY A 27 -5.14 9.25 4.93
CA GLY A 27 -5.91 8.07 4.57
C GLY A 27 -6.76 7.58 5.75
N GLY A 28 -7.72 6.72 5.47
CA GLY A 28 -8.51 6.06 6.51
C GLY A 28 -7.72 4.97 7.22
N VAL A 29 -8.06 4.69 8.47
CA VAL A 29 -7.59 3.51 9.19
C VAL A 29 -8.60 2.39 9.00
N SER A 30 -8.13 1.23 8.55
CA SER A 30 -8.92 0.02 8.37
C SER A 30 -8.36 -1.11 9.23
N ILE A 31 -9.23 -1.98 9.74
CA ILE A 31 -8.84 -3.25 10.34
C ILE A 31 -9.15 -4.35 9.34
N ILE A 32 -8.12 -5.06 8.87
CA ILE A 32 -8.30 -6.28 8.09
C ILE A 32 -8.37 -7.44 9.08
N ALA A 33 -9.49 -8.15 9.11
CA ALA A 33 -9.68 -9.35 9.91
C ALA A 33 -9.80 -10.58 9.00
N ALA A 34 -9.18 -11.69 9.40
CA ALA A 34 -9.23 -12.97 8.69
C ALA A 34 -9.29 -14.14 9.67
N GLY A 35 -9.75 -15.30 9.20
CA GLY A 35 -9.90 -16.51 10.03
C GLY A 35 -11.25 -16.62 10.74
N GLU A 36 -11.51 -17.79 11.30
CA GLU A 36 -12.78 -18.18 11.91
C GLU A 36 -12.59 -18.68 13.34
N GLY A 37 -13.61 -18.47 14.20
CA GLY A 37 -13.58 -18.86 15.61
C GLY A 37 -12.35 -18.30 16.34
N GLU A 38 -11.65 -19.19 17.05
CA GLU A 38 -10.45 -18.87 17.84
C GLU A 38 -9.20 -18.58 16.97
N THR A 39 -9.25 -18.86 15.67
CA THR A 39 -8.12 -18.60 14.74
C THR A 39 -8.18 -17.21 14.11
N ARG A 40 -9.04 -16.32 14.61
CA ARG A 40 -9.21 -14.98 14.08
C ARG A 40 -7.94 -14.15 14.29
N THR A 41 -7.45 -13.56 13.19
CA THR A 41 -6.32 -12.62 13.16
C THR A 41 -6.77 -11.27 12.64
N GLY A 42 -6.03 -10.22 13.00
CA GLY A 42 -6.33 -8.85 12.58
C GLY A 42 -5.08 -8.00 12.38
N ALA A 43 -5.15 -7.03 11.47
CA ALA A 43 -4.10 -6.05 11.22
C ALA A 43 -4.67 -4.65 10.96
N THR A 44 -4.00 -3.63 11.51
CA THR A 44 -4.30 -2.22 11.21
C THR A 44 -3.62 -1.81 9.92
N VAL A 45 -4.38 -1.26 8.99
CA VAL A 45 -3.93 -0.90 7.64
C VAL A 45 -4.39 0.52 7.30
N MET A 46 -3.47 1.35 6.81
CA MET A 46 -3.77 2.72 6.36
C MET A 46 -3.83 2.85 4.84
N SER A 47 -3.45 1.80 4.10
CA SER A 47 -3.31 1.79 2.64
C SER A 47 -4.48 1.15 1.88
N ALA A 48 -5.59 0.86 2.56
CA ALA A 48 -6.74 0.21 1.92
C ALA A 48 -7.37 1.13 0.86
N THR A 49 -7.55 0.59 -0.35
CA THR A 49 -8.18 1.31 -1.47
C THR A 49 -9.36 0.51 -2.00
N GLY A 50 -10.52 1.15 -2.18
CA GLY A 50 -11.70 0.51 -2.75
C GLY A 50 -11.55 0.26 -4.24
N PHE A 51 -11.80 -0.96 -4.68
CA PHE A 51 -11.83 -1.34 -6.09
C PHE A 51 -13.13 -2.09 -6.40
N ARG A 52 -13.77 -1.76 -7.52
CA ARG A 52 -14.99 -2.44 -7.99
C ARG A 52 -14.93 -2.65 -9.48
N SER A 53 -15.27 -3.86 -9.93
CA SER A 53 -15.46 -4.12 -11.36
C SER A 53 -16.83 -3.61 -11.83
N SER A 54 -16.86 -2.91 -12.96
CA SER A 54 -18.12 -2.57 -13.63
C SER A 54 -18.52 -3.72 -14.56
N ARG A 55 -19.20 -4.75 -14.04
CA ARG A 55 -19.97 -5.63 -14.93
C ARG A 55 -21.24 -4.90 -15.32
N ARG A 56 -21.43 -4.59 -16.61
CA ARG A 56 -22.75 -4.27 -17.15
C ARG A 56 -23.50 -5.60 -17.27
N ALA A 57 -24.70 -5.63 -16.69
CA ALA A 57 -25.67 -6.68 -16.96
C ALA A 57 -26.11 -6.62 -18.43
#